data_AF-A0A5J5LZZ1-F1
#
_entry.id   AF-A0A5J5LZZ1-F1
#
_cell.length_a   1.000
_cell.length_b   1.000
_cell.length_c   1.000
_cell.angle_alpha   90.00
_cell.angle_beta   90.00
_cell.angle_gamma   90.00
#
_symmetry.space_group_name_H-M   'P 1'
#
loop_
_entity.id
_entity.type
_entity.pdbx_description
1 polymer ?
#
loop_
_entity_poly.entity_id
_entity_poly.type
_entity_poly.pdbx_seq_one_letter_code
_entity_poly.pdbx_strand_id
1 'polypeptide(L)' 'MVTICPNKPAKTEIMTKLKNAWLNPRKHTYCTCNEKTGEKIEVIQELPSFKALGKDGLCRLLFYETRLLYQLLTRNLLK' A
#
# COMPACT_ATOMS: atom_id res chain seq x y z
N MET A 1 -0.72 -28.71 -2.53
CA MET A 1 -0.76 -28.03 -1.21
C MET A 1 0.18 -26.85 -1.29
N VAL A 2 -0.30 -25.62 -1.15
CA VAL A 2 0.58 -24.45 -1.01
C VAL A 2 1.09 -24.48 0.42
N THR A 3 2.31 -24.97 0.60
CA THR A 3 3.00 -24.91 1.89
C THR A 3 3.37 -23.45 2.13
N ILE A 4 2.52 -22.72 2.85
CA ILE A 4 2.88 -21.39 3.35
C ILE A 4 3.95 -21.63 4.41
N CYS A 5 5.22 -21.57 4.03
CA CYS A 5 6.33 -21.54 4.96
C CYS A 5 6.01 -20.51 6.07
N PRO A 6 6.34 -20.78 7.34
CA PRO A 6 6.12 -19.84 8.43
C PRO A 6 7.13 -18.69 8.30
N ASN A 7 6.99 -17.85 7.28
CA ASN A 7 7.72 -16.60 7.13
C ASN A 7 7.16 -15.60 8.17
N LYS A 8 7.49 -15.82 9.45
CA LYS A 8 7.37 -14.83 10.53
C LYS A 8 7.77 -13.40 10.10
N PRO A 9 8.84 -13.17 9.30
CA PRO A 9 9.17 -11.81 8.83
C PRO A 9 8.06 -11.14 7.99
N ALA A 10 7.33 -11.91 7.16
CA ALA A 10 6.28 -11.37 6.29
C ALA A 10 5.09 -10.81 7.07
N LYS A 11 4.63 -11.52 8.11
CA LYS A 11 3.52 -11.08 8.95
C LYS A 11 3.86 -9.80 9.71
N THR A 12 5.07 -9.73 10.27
CA THR A 12 5.55 -8.55 11.02
C THR A 12 5.70 -7.34 10.11
N GLU A 13 6.21 -7.52 8.88
CA GLU A 13 6.32 -6.44 7.89
C GLU A 13 4.94 -5.88 7.50
N ILE A 14 3.98 -6.75 7.17
CA ILE A 14 2.61 -6.33 6.81
C ILE A 14 1.97 -5.57 7.97
N MET A 15 2.05 -6.12 9.19
CA MET A 15 1.48 -5.48 10.38
C MET A 15 2.10 -4.11 10.65
N THR A 16 3.40 -3.96 10.44
CA THR A 16 4.12 -2.70 10.60
C THR A 16 3.63 -1.65 9.59
N LYS A 17 3.48 -2.04 8.31
CA LYS A 17 2.96 -1.16 7.26
C LYS A 17 1.52 -0.75 7.51
N LEU A 18 0.67 -1.67 7.98
CA LEU A 18 -0.72 -1.37 8.34
C LEU A 18 -0.81 -0.37 9.49
N LYS A 19 -0.07 -0.60 10.58
CA LYS A 19 -0.03 0.34 11.71
C LYS A 19 0.46 1.72 11.30
N ASN A 20 1.52 1.77 10.50
CA ASN A 20 2.06 3.03 10.00
C ASN A 20 1.02 3.77 9.13
N ALA A 21 0.37 3.07 8.19
CA ALA A 21 -0.65 3.64 7.32
C ALA A 21 -1.92 4.08 8.06
N TRP A 22 -2.23 3.41 9.18
CA TRP A 22 -3.37 3.78 10.04
C TRP A 22 -3.13 5.09 10.76
N LEU A 23 -1.95 5.28 11.35
CA LEU A 23 -1.66 6.42 12.22
C LEU A 23 -1.10 7.63 11.46
N ASN A 24 -0.28 7.40 10.44
CA ASN A 24 0.50 8.46 9.79
C ASN A 24 -0.05 8.84 8.41
N PRO A 25 0.07 10.12 8.00
CA PRO A 25 -0.12 10.52 6.62
C PRO A 25 0.79 9.74 5.67
N ARG A 26 0.38 9.61 4.42
CA ARG A 26 1.07 8.79 3.42
C ARG A 26 1.34 9.61 2.18
N LYS A 27 2.52 9.45 1.60
CA LYS A 27 2.82 10.02 0.29
C LYS A 27 2.35 9.05 -0.79
N HIS A 28 1.48 9.53 -1.66
CA HIS A 28 1.06 8.83 -2.86
C HIS A 28 1.69 9.50 -4.06
N THR A 29 2.56 8.75 -4.72
CA THR A 29 3.18 9.19 -5.94
C THR A 29 2.50 8.52 -7.13
N TYR A 30 2.08 9.32 -8.12
CA TYR A 30 1.50 8.83 -9.36
C TYR A 30 2.01 9.66 -10.53
N CYS A 31 1.99 9.09 -11.74
CA CYS A 31 2.34 9.83 -12.94
C CYS A 31 1.08 10.37 -13.60
N THR A 32 1.12 11.62 -14.02
CA THR A 32 0.10 12.21 -14.89
C THR A 32 0.77 12.81 -16.13
N CYS A 33 -0.01 13.08 -17.18
CA CYS A 33 0.48 13.81 -18.34
C CYS A 33 0.18 15.29 -18.17
N ASN A 34 1.16 16.15 -18.42
CA ASN A 34 0.95 17.59 -18.49
C ASN A 34 0.08 17.89 -19.72
N GLU A 35 -1.11 18.44 -19.51
CA GLU A 35 -2.08 18.72 -20.58
C GLU A 35 -1.55 19.67 -21.65
N LYS A 36 -0.55 20.51 -21.32
CA LYS A 36 0.03 21.49 -22.25
C LYS A 36 1.23 20.96 -23.03
N THR A 37 2.08 20.13 -22.40
CA THR A 37 3.33 19.64 -23.02
C THR A 37 3.26 18.18 -23.43
N GLY A 38 2.26 17.43 -22.99
CA GLY A 38 2.15 15.98 -23.21
C GLY A 38 3.16 15.15 -22.41
N GLU A 39 4.05 15.80 -21.65
CA GLU A 39 5.09 15.12 -20.89
C GLU A 39 4.53 14.41 -19.66
N LYS A 40 5.10 13.25 -19.36
CA LYS A 40 4.77 12.48 -18.16
C LYS A 40 5.48 13.11 -16.96
N ILE A 41 4.71 13.65 -16.03
CA ILE A 41 5.20 14.24 -14.79
C ILE A 41 4.84 13.36 -13.60
N GLU A 42 5.73 13.34 -12.60
CA GLU A 42 5.50 12.64 -11.34
C GLU A 42 4.88 13.61 -10.32
N VAL A 43 3.72 13.24 -9.78
CA VAL A 43 2.99 14.04 -8.79
C VAL A 43 3.05 13.31 -7.46
N ILE A 44 3.54 14.02 -6.44
CA ILE A 44 3.54 13.56 -5.06
C ILE A 44 2.37 14.23 -4.35
N GLN A 45 1.40 13.42 -3.93
CA GLN A 45 0.25 13.85 -3.16
C GLN A 45 0.36 13.35 -1.72
N GLU A 46 0.16 14.22 -0.73
CA GLU A 46 -0.02 13.79 0.65
C GLU A 46 -1.46 13.33 0.88
N LEU A 47 -1.61 12.07 1.25
CA LEU A 47 -2.86 11.48 1.67
C LEU A 47 -2.94 11.46 3.20
N PRO A 48 -4.13 11.70 3.76
CA PRO A 48 -4.34 11.55 5.20
C PRO A 48 -4.11 10.10 5.66
N SER A 49 -3.87 9.97 6.96
CA SER A 49 -3.85 8.67 7.63
C SER A 49 -5.22 7.99 7.49
N PHE A 50 -5.26 6.66 7.49
CA PHE A 50 -6.55 5.99 7.41
C PHE A 50 -7.43 6.29 8.63
N LYS A 51 -6.85 6.51 9.81
CA LYS A 51 -7.60 6.91 11.01
C LYS A 51 -8.36 8.23 10.79
N ALA A 52 -7.76 9.19 10.08
CA ALA A 52 -8.40 10.48 9.78
C ALA A 52 -9.58 10.37 8.80
N LEU A 53 -9.70 9.26 8.07
CA LEU A 53 -10.79 9.00 7.13
C LEU A 53 -12.00 8.30 7.78
N GLY A 54 -11.98 8.02 9.09
CA GLY A 54 -13.10 7.42 9.80
C GLY A 54 -13.51 6.05 9.23
N LYS A 55 -14.81 5.88 8.92
CA LYS A 55 -15.36 4.62 8.38
C LYS A 55 -14.75 4.26 7.03
N ASP A 56 -14.54 5.23 6.15
CA ASP A 56 -13.90 5.02 4.85
C ASP A 56 -12.43 4.59 5.01
N GLY A 57 -11.80 5.04 6.10
CA GLY A 57 -10.47 4.61 6.51
C GLY A 57 -10.35 3.11 6.73
N LEU A 58 -11.35 2.49 7.37
CA LEU A 58 -11.37 1.05 7.63
C LEU A 58 -11.48 0.24 6.33
N CYS A 59 -12.40 0.64 5.44
CA CYS A 59 -12.53 -0.01 4.13
C CYS A 59 -11.22 0.09 3.34
N ARG A 60 -10.60 1.28 3.30
CA ARG A 60 -9.32 1.47 2.60
C ARG A 60 -8.16 0.72 3.26
N LEU A 61 -8.17 0.53 4.58
CA LEU A 61 -7.18 -0.29 5.30
C LEU A 61 -7.27 -1.76 4.88
N LEU A 62 -8.48 -2.32 4.76
CA LEU A 62 -8.70 -3.69 4.28
C LEU A 62 -8.18 -3.88 2.85
N PHE A 63 -8.49 -2.96 1.94
CA PHE A 63 -7.94 -2.98 0.58
C PHE A 63 -6.41 -2.85 0.56
N TYR A 64 -5.83 -2.09 1.48
CA TYR A 64 -4.38 -1.94 1.57
C TYR A 64 -3.72 -3.24 2.07
N GLU A 65 -4.33 -3.94 3.02
CA GLU A 65 -3.86 -5.24 3.50
C GLU A 65 -3.86 -6.29 2.38
N THR A 66 -4.96 -6.42 1.62
CA THR A 66 -5.03 -7.38 0.50
C THR A 66 -3.99 -7.08 -0.57
N ARG A 67 -3.73 -5.79 -0.86
CA ARG A 67 -2.67 -5.38 -1.77
C ARG A 67 -1.28 -5.78 -1.27
N LEU A 68 -0.99 -5.60 0.02
CA LEU A 68 0.30 -5.99 0.61
C LEU A 68 0.49 -7.52 0.56
N LEU A 69 -0.57 -8.28 0.86
CA LEU A 69 -0.55 -9.74 0.75
C LEU A 69 -0.28 -10.19 -0.68
N TYR A 70 -0.97 -9.59 -1.66
CA TYR A 70 -0.74 -9.89 -3.08
C TYR A 70 0.70 -9.60 -3.49
N GLN A 71 1.25 -8.43 -3.14
CA GLN A 71 2.65 -8.10 -3.43
C GLN A 71 3.63 -9.10 -2.82
N LEU A 72 3.35 -9.56 -1.60
CA LEU A 72 4.19 -10.55 -0.94
C LEU A 72 4.11 -11.91 -1.63
N LEU A 73 2.92 -12.36 -2.01
CA LEU A 73 2.75 -13.59 -2.79
C LEU A 73 3.48 -13.51 -4.13
N THR A 74 3.29 -12.44 -4.90
CA THR A 74 3.96 -12.26 -6.19
C THR A 74 5.48 -12.24 -6.07
N ARG A 75 6.04 -11.58 -5.04
CA ARG A 75 7.49 -11.59 -4.79
C ARG A 75 8.04 -12.98 -4.45
N ASN A 76 7.24 -13.83 -3.81
CA ASN A 76 7.64 -15.20 -3.50
C ASN A 76 7.46 -16.15 -4.70
N LEU A 77 6.58 -15.83 -5.66
CA LEU A 77 6.37 -16.62 -6.88
C LEU A 77 7.36 -16.27 -8.01
N LEU A 78 7.88 -15.03 -8.03
CA LEU A 78 8.91 -14.58 -8.98
C LEU A 78 10.34 -14.89 -8.50
N LYS A 79 10.49 -15.69 -7.44
CA LYS A 79 11.76 -16.22 -6.92
C LYS A 79 11.85 -17.71 -7.22
#